data_AF-A0A9D2TWF6-F1
#
_entry.id   AF-A0A9D2TWF6-F1
#
_cell.length_a   1.000
_cell.length_b   1.000
_cell.length_c   1.000
_cell.angle_alpha   90.00
_cell.angle_beta   90.00
_cell.angle_gamma   90.00
#
_symmetry.space_group_name_H-M   'P 1'
#
loop_
_entity.id
_entity.type
_entity.pdbx_description
1 polymer ?
#
loop_
_entity_poly.entity_id
_entity_poly.type
_entity_poly.pdbx_seq_one_letter_code
_entity_poly.pdbx_strand_id
1 'polypeptide(L)'
;MNSSFRIEEASLNQRIKDIADAATRLFLQQGYARTQIGHIAKAVGISVGTIYLDFTGKKEILHFILKCTIDPDFIQREFARPITDDLFVGLEDELIALLDKLGNDFAAHLENDLVDYSFERLISDTFDILSRYAVGCLFIEKNQFDFKNLAENYRTFRRKFFDTMICYMEAYIQQGTVRPLEHVELSTTLIIETLSWWAMDIRYTSFETRNISSDLAKQICMDNILSAYKNN
;
A
#
# COMPACT_ATOMS: atom_id res chain seq x y z
N MET A 1 -38.48 -2.55 -2.53
CA MET A 1 -37.15 -2.67 -3.16
C MET A 1 -36.90 -4.15 -3.43
N ASN A 2 -36.76 -4.54 -4.70
CA ASN A 2 -36.79 -5.92 -5.17
C ASN A 2 -35.46 -6.67 -4.89
N SER A 3 -35.53 -7.90 -4.38
CA SER A 3 -34.36 -8.75 -4.07
C SER A 3 -33.52 -9.10 -5.30
N SER A 4 -34.12 -9.16 -6.50
CA SER A 4 -33.42 -9.41 -7.77
C SER A 4 -32.43 -8.30 -8.15
N PHE A 5 -32.76 -7.04 -7.84
CA PHE A 5 -31.92 -5.89 -8.17
C PHE A 5 -30.63 -5.89 -7.31
N ARG A 6 -30.77 -6.20 -6.02
CA ARG A 6 -29.64 -6.33 -5.08
C ARG A 6 -28.67 -7.46 -5.43
N ILE A 7 -29.15 -8.55 -6.02
CA ILE A 7 -28.30 -9.70 -6.41
C ILE A 7 -27.47 -9.36 -7.66
N GLU A 8 -28.06 -8.69 -8.64
CA GLU A 8 -27.34 -8.20 -9.82
C GLU A 8 -26.32 -7.13 -9.45
N GLU A 9 -26.67 -6.18 -8.57
CA GLU A 9 -25.76 -5.14 -8.06
C GLU A 9 -24.56 -5.72 -7.31
N ALA A 10 -24.78 -6.66 -6.39
CA ALA A 10 -23.70 -7.33 -5.66
C ALA A 10 -22.76 -8.08 -6.62
N SER A 11 -23.31 -8.73 -7.65
CA SER A 11 -22.52 -9.40 -8.69
C SER A 11 -21.71 -8.43 -9.54
N LEU A 12 -22.21 -7.21 -9.77
CA LEU A 12 -21.59 -6.19 -10.58
C LEU A 12 -20.43 -5.49 -9.88
N ASN A 13 -20.51 -5.28 -8.56
CA ASN A 13 -19.40 -4.76 -7.76
C ASN A 13 -18.32 -5.83 -7.54
N GLN A 14 -18.71 -7.10 -7.44
CA GLN A 14 -17.76 -8.21 -7.42
C GLN A 14 -16.92 -8.26 -8.70
N ARG A 15 -17.52 -8.04 -9.88
CA ARG A 15 -16.77 -8.01 -11.15
C ARG A 15 -15.76 -6.87 -11.23
N ILE A 16 -16.13 -5.68 -10.76
CA ILE A 16 -15.19 -4.54 -10.66
C ILE A 16 -14.00 -4.90 -9.76
N LYS A 17 -14.27 -5.55 -8.63
CA LYS A 17 -13.24 -6.04 -7.72
C LYS A 17 -12.32 -7.05 -8.39
N ASP A 18 -12.87 -8.04 -9.07
CA ASP A 18 -12.07 -9.06 -9.76
C ASP A 18 -11.17 -8.44 -10.84
N ILE A 19 -11.69 -7.44 -11.57
CA ILE A 19 -10.93 -6.66 -12.56
C ILE A 19 -9.80 -5.87 -11.87
N ALA A 20 -10.08 -5.16 -10.78
CA ALA A 20 -9.10 -4.36 -10.04
C ALA A 20 -7.99 -5.23 -9.42
N ASP A 21 -8.35 -6.39 -8.85
CA ASP A 21 -7.40 -7.33 -8.25
C ASP A 21 -6.50 -7.99 -9.32
N ALA A 22 -7.08 -8.38 -10.46
CA ALA A 22 -6.32 -8.91 -11.59
C ALA A 22 -5.39 -7.85 -12.21
N ALA A 23 -5.88 -6.63 -12.39
CA ALA A 23 -5.10 -5.51 -12.91
C ALA A 23 -3.96 -5.13 -11.96
N THR A 24 -4.20 -5.06 -10.66
CA THR A 24 -3.17 -4.82 -9.63
C THR A 24 -2.01 -5.79 -9.78
N ARG A 25 -2.30 -7.10 -9.80
CA ARG A 25 -1.28 -8.14 -9.96
C ARG A 25 -0.49 -7.98 -11.27
N LEU A 26 -1.18 -7.78 -12.38
CA LEU A 26 -0.53 -7.63 -13.69
C LEU A 26 0.31 -6.35 -13.77
N PHE A 27 -0.20 -5.21 -13.28
CA PHE A 27 0.56 -3.96 -13.24
C PHE A 27 1.84 -4.10 -12.41
N LEU A 28 1.77 -4.78 -11.26
CA LEU A 28 2.93 -4.96 -10.39
C LEU A 28 3.92 -6.02 -10.90
N GLN A 29 3.49 -7.06 -11.61
CA GLN A 29 4.37 -8.13 -12.09
C GLN A 29 5.05 -7.80 -13.44
N GLN A 30 4.29 -7.32 -14.42
CA GLN A 30 4.79 -7.05 -15.77
C GLN A 30 4.90 -5.56 -16.11
N GLY A 31 4.40 -4.66 -15.25
CA GLY A 31 4.41 -3.21 -15.46
C GLY A 31 3.14 -2.69 -16.12
N TYR A 32 2.76 -1.44 -15.80
CA TYR A 32 1.56 -0.81 -16.32
C TYR A 32 1.59 -0.70 -17.86
N ALA A 33 2.68 -0.17 -18.42
CA ALA A 33 2.82 0.05 -19.86
C ALA A 33 2.60 -1.23 -20.70
N ARG A 34 3.16 -2.37 -20.24
CA ARG A 34 3.08 -3.67 -20.93
C ARG A 34 1.77 -4.42 -20.70
N THR A 35 0.98 -4.02 -19.71
CA THR A 35 -0.33 -4.65 -19.44
C THR A 35 -1.37 -4.14 -20.43
N GLN A 36 -2.09 -5.06 -21.08
CA GLN A 36 -3.20 -4.76 -22.00
C GLN A 36 -4.53 -5.18 -21.36
N ILE A 37 -5.64 -4.55 -21.78
CA ILE A 37 -6.99 -4.94 -21.32
C ILE A 37 -7.26 -6.43 -21.57
N GLY A 38 -6.77 -6.98 -22.68
CA GLY A 38 -6.87 -8.41 -22.98
C GLY A 38 -6.19 -9.32 -21.96
N HIS A 39 -5.07 -8.89 -21.36
CA HIS A 39 -4.41 -9.64 -20.28
C HIS A 39 -5.29 -9.69 -19.03
N ILE A 40 -5.90 -8.56 -18.67
CA ILE A 40 -6.79 -8.45 -17.51
C ILE A 40 -8.04 -9.30 -17.74
N ALA A 41 -8.67 -9.19 -18.91
CA ALA A 41 -9.86 -9.96 -19.28
C ALA A 41 -9.61 -11.48 -19.16
N LYS A 42 -8.47 -11.93 -19.70
CA LYS A 42 -8.04 -13.32 -19.62
C LYS A 42 -7.80 -13.78 -18.17
N ALA A 43 -7.18 -12.94 -17.34
CA ALA A 43 -6.91 -13.26 -15.95
C ALA A 43 -8.19 -13.39 -15.10
N VAL A 44 -9.22 -12.61 -15.41
CA VAL A 44 -10.54 -12.67 -14.75
C VAL A 44 -11.42 -13.78 -15.34
N GLY A 45 -11.19 -14.19 -16.60
CA GLY A 45 -12.02 -15.18 -17.30
C GLY A 45 -13.25 -14.57 -18.00
N ILE A 46 -13.16 -13.31 -18.43
CA ILE A 46 -14.23 -12.58 -19.12
C ILE A 46 -13.79 -12.09 -20.50
N SER A 47 -14.75 -11.60 -21.31
CA SER A 47 -14.42 -10.98 -22.59
C SER A 47 -13.85 -9.57 -22.41
N VAL A 48 -13.05 -9.10 -23.37
CA VAL A 48 -12.59 -7.70 -23.41
C VAL A 48 -13.77 -6.73 -23.44
N GLY A 49 -14.83 -7.06 -24.21
CA GLY A 49 -16.05 -6.25 -24.26
C GLY A 49 -16.73 -6.11 -22.89
N THR A 50 -16.66 -7.13 -22.05
CA THR A 50 -17.19 -7.10 -20.68
C THR A 50 -16.43 -6.10 -19.79
N ILE A 51 -15.11 -5.97 -19.94
CA ILE A 51 -14.36 -4.93 -19.21
C ILE A 51 -14.83 -3.54 -19.61
N TYR A 52 -15.07 -3.31 -20.90
CA TYR A 52 -15.53 -2.02 -21.41
C TYR A 52 -16.97 -1.65 -20.97
N LEU A 53 -17.73 -2.59 -20.39
CA LEU A 53 -18.98 -2.27 -19.71
C LEU A 53 -18.75 -1.60 -18.35
N ASP A 54 -17.63 -1.87 -17.68
CA ASP A 54 -17.33 -1.35 -16.34
C ASP A 54 -16.32 -0.20 -16.36
N PHE A 55 -15.35 -0.21 -17.28
CA PHE A 55 -14.27 0.78 -17.36
C PHE A 55 -14.02 1.21 -18.80
N THR A 56 -13.81 2.52 -19.04
CA THR A 56 -13.45 3.00 -20.39
C THR A 56 -12.05 2.59 -20.83
N GLY A 57 -11.16 2.26 -19.89
CA GLY A 57 -9.80 1.90 -20.23
C GLY A 57 -8.93 1.49 -19.04
N LYS A 58 -7.66 1.23 -19.37
CA LYS A 58 -6.64 0.76 -18.41
C LYS A 58 -6.28 1.85 -17.39
N LYS A 59 -6.36 3.12 -17.82
CA LYS A 59 -6.08 4.29 -16.98
C LYS A 59 -7.10 4.40 -15.86
N GLU A 60 -8.38 4.22 -16.16
CA GLU A 60 -9.47 4.29 -15.20
C GLU A 60 -9.43 3.13 -14.20
N ILE A 61 -9.06 1.92 -14.66
CA ILE A 61 -8.80 0.79 -13.74
C ILE A 61 -7.67 1.13 -12.76
N LEU A 62 -6.59 1.75 -13.25
CA LEU A 62 -5.49 2.18 -12.39
C LEU A 62 -5.94 3.24 -11.39
N HIS A 63 -6.61 4.29 -11.85
CA HIS A 63 -7.10 5.35 -10.99
C HIS A 63 -8.07 4.82 -9.93
N PHE A 64 -8.91 3.85 -10.29
CA PHE A 64 -9.76 3.14 -9.37
C PHE A 64 -8.98 2.41 -8.27
N ILE A 65 -7.91 1.68 -8.63
CA ILE A 65 -7.03 0.99 -7.67
C ILE A 65 -6.36 1.99 -6.71
N LEU A 66 -5.84 3.10 -7.24
CA LEU A 66 -5.20 4.15 -6.44
C LEU A 66 -6.22 4.85 -5.52
N LYS A 67 -7.44 5.11 -6.02
CA LYS A 67 -8.52 5.66 -5.20
C LYS A 67 -8.92 4.71 -4.07
N CYS A 68 -8.96 3.39 -4.32
CA CYS A 68 -9.18 2.39 -3.28
C CYS A 68 -8.04 2.33 -2.25
N THR A 69 -6.83 2.76 -2.60
CA THR A 69 -5.71 2.87 -1.64
C THR A 69 -5.95 4.02 -0.65
N ILE A 70 -6.55 5.11 -1.11
CA ILE A 70 -6.94 6.27 -0.27
C ILE A 70 -8.18 5.94 0.56
N ASP A 71 -9.17 5.33 -0.08
CA ASP A 71 -10.49 5.05 0.45
C ASP A 71 -10.86 3.58 0.15
N PRO A 72 -10.56 2.65 1.07
CA PRO A 72 -10.82 1.22 0.87
C PRO A 72 -12.30 0.89 0.63
N ASP A 73 -13.22 1.73 1.13
CA ASP A 73 -14.66 1.55 0.96
C ASP A 73 -15.14 2.11 -0.39
N PHE A 74 -14.28 2.78 -1.17
CA PHE A 74 -14.61 3.27 -2.50
C PHE A 74 -15.16 2.15 -3.39
N ILE A 75 -14.57 0.96 -3.33
CA ILE A 75 -15.00 -0.20 -4.11
C ILE A 75 -16.44 -0.65 -3.85
N GLN A 76 -16.99 -0.31 -2.68
CA GLN A 76 -18.34 -0.69 -2.28
C GLN A 76 -19.40 0.31 -2.79
N ARG A 77 -18.97 1.45 -3.34
CA ARG A 77 -19.87 2.49 -3.84
C ARG A 77 -20.54 2.06 -5.14
N GLU A 78 -21.65 2.73 -5.43
CA GLU A 78 -22.32 2.62 -6.72
C GLU A 78 -21.72 3.61 -7.72
N PHE A 79 -21.52 3.14 -8.95
CA PHE A 79 -20.90 3.92 -10.02
C PHE A 79 -21.78 3.92 -11.26
N ALA A 80 -21.89 5.07 -11.91
CA ALA A 80 -22.31 5.11 -13.30
C ALA A 80 -21.26 4.36 -14.15
N ARG A 81 -21.75 3.52 -15.07
CA ARG A 81 -20.91 2.64 -15.90
C ARG A 81 -21.02 3.03 -17.38
N PRO A 82 -19.92 2.97 -18.14
CA PRO A 82 -18.56 2.64 -17.69
C PRO A 82 -17.95 3.76 -16.82
N ILE A 83 -17.09 3.39 -15.88
CA ILE A 83 -16.30 4.33 -15.08
C ILE A 83 -15.34 5.09 -15.99
N THR A 84 -15.39 6.41 -15.91
CA THR A 84 -14.58 7.36 -16.67
C THR A 84 -13.60 8.11 -15.77
N ASP A 85 -12.67 8.84 -16.39
CA ASP A 85 -11.67 9.65 -15.67
C ASP A 85 -12.28 10.80 -14.85
N ASP A 86 -13.51 11.21 -15.15
CA ASP A 86 -14.22 12.29 -14.43
C ASP A 86 -14.38 12.00 -12.93
N LEU A 87 -14.37 10.72 -12.56
CA LEU A 87 -14.47 10.27 -11.17
C LEU A 87 -13.17 10.47 -10.37
N PHE A 88 -12.05 10.70 -11.05
CA PHE A 88 -10.70 10.72 -10.49
C PHE A 88 -10.01 12.08 -10.60
N VAL A 89 -10.78 13.14 -10.85
CA VAL A 89 -10.27 14.52 -10.82
C VAL A 89 -9.70 14.81 -9.44
N GLY A 90 -8.44 15.26 -9.38
CA GLY A 90 -7.74 15.56 -8.13
C GLY A 90 -7.16 14.35 -7.40
N LEU A 91 -7.23 13.13 -7.97
CA LEU A 91 -6.70 11.92 -7.34
C LEU A 91 -5.22 12.04 -6.95
N GLU A 92 -4.39 12.69 -7.78
CA GLU A 92 -2.97 12.88 -7.47
C GLU A 92 -2.78 13.77 -6.24
N ASP A 93 -3.55 14.87 -6.14
CA ASP A 93 -3.50 15.76 -4.97
C ASP A 93 -3.99 15.05 -3.70
N GLU A 94 -5.02 14.20 -3.81
CA GLU A 94 -5.47 13.36 -2.70
C GLU A 94 -4.40 12.36 -2.24
N LEU A 95 -3.66 11.75 -3.17
CA LEU A 95 -2.54 10.85 -2.84
C LEU A 95 -1.41 11.62 -2.15
N ILE A 96 -1.06 12.81 -2.64
CA ILE A 96 -0.03 13.65 -2.02
C ILE A 96 -0.45 14.05 -0.60
N ALA A 97 -1.69 14.52 -0.43
CA ALA A 97 -2.23 14.88 0.88
C ALA A 97 -2.28 13.67 1.84
N LEU A 98 -2.57 12.48 1.34
CA LEU A 98 -2.50 11.25 2.12
C LEU A 98 -1.07 10.97 2.60
N LEU A 99 -0.07 11.03 1.71
CA LEU A 99 1.33 10.81 2.08
C LEU A 99 1.81 11.82 3.12
N ASP A 100 1.48 13.10 2.95
CA ASP A 100 1.84 14.15 3.92
C ASP A 100 1.18 13.90 5.28
N LYS A 101 -0.11 13.57 5.30
CA LYS A 101 -0.84 13.24 6.53
C LYS A 101 -0.23 12.03 7.22
N LEU A 102 0.08 10.96 6.48
CA LEU A 102 0.72 9.77 7.03
C LEU A 102 2.07 10.08 7.67
N GLY A 103 2.89 10.91 7.02
CA GLY A 103 4.19 11.31 7.56
C GLY A 103 4.06 12.12 8.84
N ASN A 104 3.12 13.08 8.86
CA ASN A 104 2.88 13.93 10.03
C ASN A 104 2.31 13.13 11.21
N ASP A 105 1.27 12.31 10.97
CA ASP A 105 0.67 11.46 11.99
C ASP A 105 1.72 10.49 12.57
N PHE A 106 2.58 9.93 11.70
CA PHE A 106 3.64 9.03 12.12
C PHE A 106 4.73 9.73 12.92
N ALA A 107 5.10 10.97 12.61
CA ALA A 107 6.10 11.73 13.35
C ALA A 107 5.58 12.32 14.67
N ALA A 108 4.27 12.52 14.82
CA ALA A 108 3.65 13.17 15.97
C ALA A 108 3.94 12.46 17.31
N HIS A 109 4.24 11.16 17.32
CA HIS A 109 4.58 10.49 18.59
C HIS A 109 5.94 10.92 19.16
N LEU A 110 6.85 11.47 18.35
CA LEU A 110 8.13 12.04 18.83
C LEU A 110 7.92 13.31 19.68
N GLU A 111 6.84 14.06 19.45
CA GLU A 111 6.59 15.34 20.14
C GLU A 111 6.28 15.16 21.64
N ASN A 112 5.80 13.98 22.03
CA ASN A 112 5.37 13.67 23.40
C ASN A 112 6.34 12.72 24.13
N ASP A 113 7.63 12.74 23.77
CA ASP A 113 8.70 11.92 24.38
C ASP A 113 8.34 10.43 24.49
N LEU A 114 7.56 9.92 23.52
CA LEU A 114 7.18 8.51 23.40
C LEU A 114 6.34 7.97 24.58
N VAL A 115 5.74 8.83 25.40
CA VAL A 115 5.06 8.46 26.67
C VAL A 115 4.02 7.33 26.52
N ASP A 116 3.44 7.12 25.33
CA ASP A 116 2.52 6.02 25.00
C ASP A 116 2.83 5.31 23.67
N TYR A 117 4.06 5.44 23.20
CA TYR A 117 4.52 4.87 21.94
C TYR A 117 5.75 4.01 22.19
N SER A 118 5.54 2.70 22.35
CA SER A 118 6.63 1.75 22.60
C SER A 118 7.31 1.31 21.30
N PHE A 119 8.50 0.73 21.42
CA PHE A 119 9.20 0.15 20.27
C PHE A 119 8.37 -0.93 19.54
N GLU A 120 7.65 -1.79 20.27
CA GLU A 120 6.73 -2.77 19.70
C GLU A 120 5.62 -2.10 18.90
N ARG A 121 5.07 -1.01 19.42
CA ARG A 121 4.02 -0.25 18.75
C ARG A 121 4.56 0.40 17.47
N LEU A 122 5.77 0.97 17.51
CA LEU A 122 6.44 1.48 16.31
C LEU A 122 6.52 0.40 15.22
N ILE A 123 7.08 -0.79 15.53
CA ILE A 123 7.26 -1.85 14.53
C ILE A 123 5.91 -2.37 14.01
N SER A 124 4.94 -2.53 14.92
CA SER A 124 3.57 -2.92 14.57
C SER A 124 2.92 -1.94 13.61
N ASP A 125 2.94 -0.65 13.94
CA ASP A 125 2.27 0.40 13.18
C ASP A 125 3.00 0.65 11.85
N THR A 126 4.33 0.56 11.83
CA THR A 126 5.15 0.59 10.62
C THR A 126 4.72 -0.52 9.65
N PHE A 127 4.56 -1.76 10.14
CA PHE A 127 4.08 -2.87 9.33
C PHE A 127 2.68 -2.60 8.78
N ASP A 128 1.77 -2.10 9.61
CA ASP A 128 0.38 -1.84 9.21
C ASP A 128 0.30 -0.75 8.14
N ILE A 129 1.09 0.32 8.27
CA ILE A 129 1.20 1.38 7.25
C ILE A 129 1.69 0.79 5.93
N LEU A 130 2.82 0.07 5.94
CA LEU A 130 3.38 -0.54 4.73
C LEU A 130 2.40 -1.53 4.09
N SER A 131 1.74 -2.38 4.90
CA SER A 131 0.79 -3.36 4.40
C SER A 131 -0.47 -2.73 3.84
N ARG A 132 -0.98 -1.66 4.46
CA ARG A 132 -2.19 -0.95 4.03
C ARG A 132 -1.99 -0.24 2.71
N TYR A 133 -0.84 0.40 2.53
CA TYR A 133 -0.54 1.21 1.35
C TYR A 133 0.34 0.50 0.31
N ALA A 134 0.61 -0.78 0.49
CA ALA A 134 1.51 -1.60 -0.33
C ALA A 134 1.30 -1.43 -1.83
N VAL A 135 0.05 -1.54 -2.30
CA VAL A 135 -0.27 -1.44 -3.72
C VAL A 135 0.07 -0.05 -4.27
N GLY A 136 -0.30 1.02 -3.57
CA GLY A 136 0.01 2.38 -3.97
C GLY A 136 1.52 2.64 -4.02
N CYS A 137 2.25 2.26 -2.97
CA CYS A 137 3.70 2.39 -2.89
C CYS A 137 4.41 1.65 -4.03
N LEU A 138 4.14 0.35 -4.18
CA LEU A 138 4.74 -0.47 -5.25
C LEU A 138 4.36 0.04 -6.64
N PHE A 139 3.15 0.56 -6.80
CA PHE A 139 2.72 1.12 -8.07
C PHE A 139 3.53 2.38 -8.42
N ILE A 140 3.68 3.31 -7.48
CA ILE A 140 4.47 4.53 -7.70
C ILE A 140 5.93 4.17 -8.00
N GLU A 141 6.53 3.25 -7.24
CA GLU A 141 7.92 2.82 -7.41
C GLU A 141 8.17 2.21 -8.80
N LYS A 142 7.27 1.33 -9.26
CA LYS A 142 7.44 0.65 -10.55
C LYS A 142 7.10 1.51 -11.76
N ASN A 143 6.36 2.61 -11.57
CA ASN A 143 5.87 3.46 -12.66
C ASN A 143 6.32 4.92 -12.51
N GLN A 144 7.46 5.16 -11.84
CA GLN A 144 8.00 6.49 -11.57
C GLN A 144 8.20 7.39 -12.81
N PHE A 145 8.35 6.79 -14.00
CA PHE A 145 8.52 7.53 -15.25
C PHE A 145 7.18 7.97 -15.86
N ASP A 146 6.11 7.21 -15.59
CA ASP A 146 4.76 7.50 -16.05
C ASP A 146 4.07 8.54 -15.15
N PHE A 147 4.43 8.59 -13.85
CA PHE A 147 3.83 9.48 -12.83
C PHE A 147 4.90 10.29 -12.10
N LYS A 148 5.58 11.21 -12.81
CA LYS A 148 6.77 11.91 -12.28
C LYS A 148 6.50 12.72 -11.02
N ASN A 149 5.46 13.54 -11.00
CA ASN A 149 5.14 14.41 -9.86
C ASN A 149 4.76 13.58 -8.62
N LEU A 150 3.84 12.63 -8.75
CA LEU A 150 3.55 11.64 -7.71
C LEU A 150 4.80 10.89 -7.21
N ALA A 151 5.71 10.47 -8.10
CA ALA A 151 6.94 9.80 -7.73
C ALA A 151 7.92 10.69 -6.96
N GLU A 152 8.02 11.97 -7.32
CA GLU A 152 8.86 12.95 -6.59
C GLU A 152 8.32 13.23 -5.18
N ASN A 153 7.00 13.38 -5.04
CA ASN A 153 6.35 13.51 -3.74
C ASN A 153 6.54 12.25 -2.89
N TYR A 154 6.36 11.07 -3.48
CA TYR A 154 6.59 9.79 -2.79
C TYR A 154 8.04 9.63 -2.33
N ARG A 155 9.04 10.01 -3.15
CA ARG A 155 10.46 9.97 -2.72
C ARG A 155 10.72 10.91 -1.54
N THR A 156 10.09 12.09 -1.55
CA THR A 156 10.20 13.06 -0.45
C THR A 156 9.59 12.51 0.83
N PHE A 157 8.39 11.95 0.74
CA PHE A 157 7.73 11.24 1.84
C PHE A 157 8.60 10.08 2.37
N ARG A 158 9.09 9.20 1.49
CA ARG A 158 9.91 8.04 1.87
C ARG A 158 11.18 8.46 2.59
N ARG A 159 11.84 9.53 2.16
CA ARG A 159 13.01 10.08 2.87
C ARG A 159 12.64 10.53 4.29
N LYS A 160 11.61 11.36 4.42
CA LYS A 160 11.11 11.82 5.73
C LYS A 160 10.75 10.65 6.63
N PHE A 161 10.07 9.63 6.11
CA PHE A 161 9.70 8.43 6.84
C PHE A 161 10.92 7.69 7.42
N PHE A 162 11.97 7.51 6.62
CA PHE A 162 13.24 6.91 7.08
C PHE A 162 13.90 7.77 8.16
N ASP A 163 13.96 9.09 7.96
CA ASP A 163 14.53 10.02 8.93
C ASP A 163 13.75 9.96 10.27
N THR A 164 12.41 9.94 10.22
CA THR A 164 11.56 9.78 11.40
C THR A 164 11.79 8.45 12.11
N MET A 165 11.91 7.34 11.36
CA MET A 165 12.26 6.04 11.93
C MET A 165 13.63 6.06 12.63
N ILE A 166 14.62 6.75 12.08
CA ILE A 166 15.93 6.92 12.72
C ILE A 166 15.78 7.67 14.04
N CYS A 167 15.06 8.79 14.06
CA CYS A 167 14.80 9.56 15.29
C CYS A 167 14.12 8.70 16.37
N TYR A 168 13.14 7.87 15.99
CA TYR A 168 12.53 6.92 16.93
C TYR A 168 13.56 5.95 17.51
N MET A 169 14.39 5.34 16.66
CA MET A 169 15.40 4.39 17.10
C MET A 169 16.41 5.02 18.06
N GLU A 170 16.88 6.24 17.76
CA GLU A 170 17.76 7.01 18.63
C GLU A 170 17.11 7.29 19.99
N ALA A 171 15.84 7.72 19.99
CA ALA A 171 15.10 8.00 21.22
C ALA A 171 14.94 6.73 22.08
N TYR A 172 14.57 5.59 21.49
CA TYR A 172 14.46 4.32 22.24
C TYR A 172 15.81 3.81 22.77
N ILE A 173 16.92 4.09 22.07
CA ILE A 173 18.27 3.79 22.56
C ILE A 173 18.60 4.68 23.78
N GLN A 174 18.29 5.98 23.72
CA GLN A 174 18.51 6.91 24.82
C GLN A 174 17.68 6.55 26.06
N GLN A 175 16.43 6.12 25.87
CA GLN A 175 15.56 5.62 26.95
C GLN A 175 15.96 4.22 27.45
N GLY A 176 16.89 3.54 26.78
CA GLY A 176 17.37 2.20 27.16
C GLY A 176 16.40 1.06 26.82
N THR A 177 15.35 1.31 26.03
CA THR A 177 14.39 0.27 25.59
C THR A 177 14.95 -0.55 24.43
N VAL A 178 15.76 0.07 23.58
CA VAL A 178 16.49 -0.58 22.48
C VAL A 178 17.98 -0.63 22.84
N ARG A 179 18.65 -1.74 22.52
CA ARG A 179 20.08 -1.91 22.78
C ARG A 179 20.91 -0.88 21.99
N PRO A 180 22.11 -0.49 22.46
CA PRO A 180 23.02 0.33 21.67
C PRO A 180 23.32 -0.29 20.30
N LEU A 181 23.31 0.54 19.26
CA LEU A 181 23.62 0.15 17.88
C LEU A 181 24.82 0.95 17.39
N GLU A 182 25.80 0.26 16.81
CA GLU A 182 26.99 0.91 16.22
C GLU A 182 26.62 1.76 14.98
N HIS A 183 25.67 1.28 14.19
CA HIS A 183 25.17 1.95 12.99
C HIS A 183 23.64 2.02 13.03
N VAL A 184 23.10 3.07 13.64
CA VAL A 184 21.65 3.25 13.81
C VAL A 184 20.96 3.32 12.45
N GLU A 185 21.43 4.17 11.54
CA GLU A 185 20.81 4.35 10.20
C GLU A 185 20.70 3.04 9.39
N LEU A 186 21.78 2.25 9.37
CA LEU A 186 21.80 0.97 8.64
C LEU A 186 20.91 -0.08 9.31
N SER A 187 20.87 -0.09 10.64
CA SER A 187 19.99 -0.98 11.39
C SER A 187 18.52 -0.62 11.17
N THR A 188 18.19 0.67 11.17
CA THR A 188 16.85 1.17 10.85
C THR A 188 16.45 0.82 9.42
N THR A 189 17.37 0.99 8.47
CA THR A 189 17.16 0.59 7.07
C THR A 189 16.86 -0.91 6.98
N LEU A 190 17.64 -1.76 7.66
CA LEU A 190 17.39 -3.20 7.69
C LEU A 190 16.00 -3.55 8.26
N ILE A 191 15.57 -2.87 9.32
CA ILE A 191 14.23 -3.02 9.90
C ILE A 191 13.16 -2.66 8.86
N ILE A 192 13.26 -1.48 8.24
CA ILE A 192 12.27 -1.00 7.25
C ILE A 192 12.23 -1.93 6.04
N GLU A 193 13.36 -2.36 5.50
CA GLU A 193 13.42 -3.25 4.34
C GLU A 193 12.85 -4.64 4.67
N THR A 194 13.11 -5.15 5.89
CA THR A 194 12.49 -6.40 6.37
C THR A 194 10.96 -6.26 6.42
N LEU A 195 10.45 -5.19 7.06
CA LEU A 195 9.02 -4.94 7.14
C LEU A 195 8.39 -4.74 5.76
N SER A 196 9.04 -3.98 4.88
CA SER A 196 8.57 -3.68 3.53
C SER A 196 8.44 -4.95 2.70
N TRP A 197 9.44 -5.83 2.75
CA TRP A 197 9.39 -7.07 2.00
C TRP A 197 8.21 -7.97 2.42
N TRP A 198 8.01 -8.13 3.73
CA TRP A 198 6.94 -8.98 4.27
C TRP A 198 5.54 -8.35 4.13
N ALA A 199 5.44 -7.02 4.21
CA ALA A 199 4.18 -6.30 4.09
C ALA A 199 3.75 -6.09 2.63
N MET A 200 4.71 -5.95 1.71
CA MET A 200 4.49 -5.52 0.34
C MET A 200 4.95 -6.57 -0.69
N ASP A 201 6.25 -6.81 -0.80
CA ASP A 201 6.82 -7.56 -1.93
C ASP A 201 6.40 -9.02 -2.00
N ILE A 202 6.37 -9.73 -0.86
CA ILE A 202 6.01 -11.15 -0.81
C ILE A 202 4.62 -11.43 -1.43
N ARG A 203 3.73 -10.43 -1.42
CA ARG A 203 2.35 -10.53 -1.93
C ARG A 203 2.22 -10.27 -3.42
N TYR A 204 3.05 -9.37 -3.95
CA TYR A 204 2.80 -8.77 -5.27
C TYR A 204 3.95 -8.95 -6.26
N THR A 205 5.19 -9.05 -5.77
CA THR A 205 6.39 -8.94 -6.62
C THR A 205 7.32 -10.16 -6.51
N SER A 206 7.20 -10.97 -5.45
CA SER A 206 8.01 -12.18 -5.26
C SER A 206 7.66 -13.30 -6.26
N PHE A 207 8.68 -14.07 -6.67
CA PHE A 207 8.50 -15.29 -7.46
C PHE A 207 7.92 -16.43 -6.59
N GLU A 208 8.39 -16.54 -5.35
CA GLU A 208 7.96 -17.52 -4.35
C GLU A 208 6.67 -17.08 -3.67
N THR A 209 5.55 -17.13 -4.40
CA THR A 209 4.25 -16.84 -3.79
C THR A 209 3.91 -17.86 -2.71
N ARG A 210 3.82 -17.39 -1.46
CA ARG A 210 3.28 -18.16 -0.33
C ARG A 210 1.99 -17.48 0.12
N ASN A 211 0.95 -18.28 0.37
CA ASN A 211 -0.31 -17.76 0.89
C ASN A 211 -0.15 -17.50 2.41
N ILE A 212 0.47 -16.38 2.76
CA ILE A 212 0.72 -15.95 4.14
C ILE A 212 -0.22 -14.79 4.44
N SER A 213 -0.97 -14.88 5.55
CA SER A 213 -1.84 -13.78 5.99
C SER A 213 -1.02 -12.58 6.48
N SER A 214 -1.64 -11.39 6.48
CA SER A 214 -1.03 -10.18 7.09
C SER A 214 -0.61 -10.42 8.51
N ASP A 215 -1.49 -11.00 9.29
CA ASP A 215 -1.27 -11.16 10.73
C ASP A 215 -0.10 -12.09 11.01
N LEU A 216 0.03 -13.18 10.23
CA LEU A 216 1.16 -14.10 10.37
C LEU A 216 2.48 -13.45 9.92
N ALA A 217 2.47 -12.73 8.81
CA ALA A 217 3.66 -11.99 8.35
C ALA A 217 4.10 -10.96 9.39
N LYS A 218 3.16 -10.18 9.94
CA LYS A 218 3.39 -9.21 11.00
C LYS A 218 3.98 -9.87 12.24
N GLN A 219 3.38 -10.98 12.68
CA GLN A 219 3.86 -11.73 13.85
C GLN A 219 5.31 -12.19 13.68
N ILE A 220 5.69 -12.71 12.50
CA ILE A 220 7.06 -13.13 12.20
C ILE A 220 8.03 -11.95 12.26
N CYS A 221 7.68 -10.82 11.63
CA CYS A 221 8.51 -9.62 11.68
C CYS A 221 8.70 -9.11 13.11
N MET A 222 7.61 -9.01 13.86
CA MET A 222 7.60 -8.56 15.25
C MET A 222 8.49 -9.44 16.12
N ASP A 223 8.31 -10.76 16.09
CA ASP A 223 9.11 -11.72 16.85
C ASP A 223 10.61 -11.55 16.59
N ASN A 224 10.99 -11.47 15.31
CA ASN A 224 12.39 -11.34 14.90
C ASN A 224 13.00 -10.00 15.32
N ILE A 225 12.35 -8.88 15.01
CA ILE A 225 12.86 -7.53 15.26
C ILE A 225 12.92 -7.28 16.77
N LEU A 226 11.87 -7.61 17.52
CA LEU A 226 11.87 -7.37 18.97
C LEU A 226 12.96 -8.18 19.67
N SER A 227 13.12 -9.46 19.31
CA SER A 227 14.17 -10.31 19.87
C SER A 227 15.59 -9.80 19.54
N ALA A 228 15.77 -9.16 18.37
CA ALA A 228 17.08 -8.69 17.92
C ALA A 228 17.49 -7.33 18.51
N TYR A 229 16.53 -6.46 18.87
CA TYR A 229 16.81 -5.06 19.18
C TYR A 229 16.33 -4.60 20.57
N LYS A 230 15.25 -5.17 21.10
CA LYS A 230 14.70 -4.75 22.39
C LYS A 230 15.60 -5.22 23.53
N ASN A 231 15.85 -4.36 24.52
CA ASN A 231 16.48 -4.80 25.77
C ASN A 231 15.47 -5.60 26.61
N ASN A 232 15.97 -6.64 27.27
CA ASN A 232 15.21 -7.42 28.25
C ASN A 232 15.08 -6.66 29.57
#